data_AF-A0A9W8RU43-F1
#
_entry.id   AF-A0A9W8RU43-F1
#
_cell.length_a   1.000
_cell.length_b   1.000
_cell.length_c   1.000
_cell.angle_alpha   90.00
_cell.angle_beta   90.00
_cell.angle_gamma   90.00
#
_symmetry.space_group_name_H-M   'P 1'
#
loop_
_entity.id
_entity.type
_entity.pdbx_description
1 polymer ?
#
loop_
_entity_poly.entity_id
_entity_poly.type
_entity_poly.pdbx_seq_one_letter_code
_entity_poly.pdbx_strand_id
1 'polypeptide(L)'
;MYTFRRAMPVKGITTKLRQLKFNDGLKHPNKSFDAKAQSRVETETLRLPTASMEPQSSSFRKWRRFRRTGSNKLWPIQEMDQMSFLSNYVSRAECDMFKKFKLETIKTMGLTTLEFIDESNQDQETAMTDSQNHALVFGATGLIGWAAVNQLLSNYPTPNTFASVTAVSNRPVDASRTFWPEKLDSRPELQLVSGVNLQSDGVTGQLRGKVAGVEKTTHVFYFVFAPHNESHEKECQLNSGMMRSLATALNTLAPNLKSFVYSGGTRGYGIYIPGGVFKAPLEESMADTLPADYEKTVAYPWFRKILNEASTGRDWTWSEVCPDVVVGFSPIGSNFSLALHWAQYLSLYAHNHDKGAEVPFPGNKEAYNARFTPVSSRTLGRISIHAALNPSSCGSKIINMLDRAEPTTFADLWPSIASFFGLVGVAPSGDATAQPPSEYIEAHKHLLGEHGKSAGMGAGSKQLDSVGWWLTFDRQLSAERLRDVGFSEENDPAKGWIEAFGKFREAGIIL
;
A
#
# COMPACT_ATOMS: atom_id res chain seq x y z
N MET A 1 -40.28 15.31 -18.29
CA MET A 1 -40.43 16.47 -19.19
C MET A 1 -40.38 17.73 -18.33
N TYR A 2 -39.18 18.24 -18.05
CA TYR A 2 -38.97 19.54 -17.41
C TYR A 2 -37.72 20.17 -18.04
N THR A 3 -37.94 21.36 -18.57
CA THR A 3 -37.08 22.17 -19.44
C THR A 3 -36.20 23.09 -18.61
N PHE A 4 -34.89 23.07 -18.83
CA PHE A 4 -33.99 24.11 -18.30
C PHE A 4 -33.94 25.32 -19.22
N ARG A 5 -34.18 26.50 -18.62
CA ARG A 5 -34.17 27.82 -19.24
C ARG A 5 -32.75 28.34 -19.45
N ARG A 6 -32.61 28.96 -20.62
CA ARG A 6 -31.57 29.86 -21.17
C ARG A 6 -30.66 30.62 -20.20
N ALA A 7 -29.38 30.63 -20.58
CA ALA A 7 -28.39 31.67 -20.28
C ALA A 7 -28.64 32.96 -21.09
N MET A 8 -28.22 34.10 -20.55
CA MET A 8 -28.16 35.42 -21.20
C MET A 8 -26.69 35.85 -21.46
N PRO A 9 -26.45 36.81 -22.38
CA PRO A 9 -25.32 36.74 -23.31
C PRO A 9 -24.17 37.73 -23.03
N VAL A 10 -22.98 37.39 -23.54
CA VAL A 10 -21.85 38.32 -23.70
C VAL A 10 -21.89 38.91 -25.12
N LYS A 11 -21.82 40.24 -25.21
CA LYS A 11 -21.84 41.03 -26.45
C LYS A 11 -20.48 40.99 -27.17
N GLY A 12 -20.55 40.95 -28.50
CA GLY A 12 -19.65 41.70 -29.37
C GLY A 12 -18.59 40.86 -30.11
N ILE A 13 -18.88 40.52 -31.36
CA ILE A 13 -18.13 40.93 -32.57
C ILE A 13 -18.86 40.33 -33.77
N THR A 14 -19.38 41.23 -34.61
CA THR A 14 -19.98 40.97 -35.93
C THR A 14 -18.92 40.56 -36.94
N THR A 15 -19.16 39.51 -37.74
CA THR A 15 -18.92 39.52 -39.21
C THR A 15 -19.71 38.40 -39.92
N LYS A 16 -20.65 38.83 -40.76
CA LYS A 16 -21.25 38.29 -42.01
C LYS A 16 -21.23 36.77 -42.36
N LEU A 17 -22.46 36.28 -42.63
CA LEU A 17 -22.97 35.54 -43.83
C LEU A 17 -22.26 34.22 -44.22
N ARG A 18 -22.94 33.08 -44.45
CA ARG A 18 -24.07 32.85 -45.37
C ARG A 18 -24.74 31.49 -45.07
N GLN A 19 -26.06 31.44 -45.33
CA GLN A 19 -26.90 30.23 -45.36
C GLN A 19 -26.55 29.28 -46.52
N LEU A 20 -26.81 27.97 -46.33
CA LEU A 20 -27.53 27.03 -47.23
C LEU A 20 -27.46 25.62 -46.57
N LYS A 21 -28.49 25.10 -45.89
CA LYS A 21 -29.72 24.40 -46.33
C LYS A 21 -29.52 23.03 -47.03
N PHE A 22 -30.16 22.02 -46.40
CA PHE A 22 -30.66 20.73 -46.92
C PHE A 22 -29.60 19.66 -47.32
N ASN A 23 -29.80 18.34 -47.20
CA ASN A 23 -30.99 17.54 -46.92
C ASN A 23 -30.61 16.11 -46.46
N ASP A 24 -31.65 15.42 -45.97
CA ASP A 24 -31.84 14.02 -45.63
C ASP A 24 -31.02 12.93 -46.35
N GLY A 25 -30.63 11.91 -45.57
CA GLY A 25 -31.30 10.60 -45.63
C GLY A 25 -30.76 9.50 -46.56
N LEU A 26 -30.49 8.36 -45.90
CA LEU A 26 -30.71 6.96 -46.33
C LEU A 26 -29.56 6.11 -46.93
N LYS A 27 -29.38 4.98 -46.21
CA LYS A 27 -29.11 3.58 -46.65
C LYS A 27 -27.67 3.09 -46.90
N HIS A 28 -27.28 2.14 -46.04
CA HIS A 28 -26.29 1.05 -46.15
C HIS A 28 -26.45 0.17 -47.43
N PRO A 29 -25.60 -0.86 -47.71
CA PRO A 29 -24.22 -1.20 -47.28
C PRO A 29 -23.29 -1.68 -48.45
N ASN A 30 -22.09 -2.18 -48.08
CA ASN A 30 -21.20 -3.12 -48.81
C ASN A 30 -20.28 -2.57 -49.91
N LYS A 31 -18.95 -2.56 -49.65
CA LYS A 31 -17.99 -3.57 -50.14
C LYS A 31 -16.54 -3.17 -49.82
N SER A 32 -15.75 -4.22 -49.58
CA SER A 32 -14.29 -4.34 -49.52
C SER A 32 -13.51 -3.46 -50.51
N PHE A 33 -12.32 -2.99 -50.12
CA PHE A 33 -11.08 -3.14 -50.90
C PHE A 33 -9.85 -2.80 -50.03
N ASP A 34 -8.88 -3.71 -50.04
CA ASP A 34 -7.48 -3.49 -49.67
C ASP A 34 -6.84 -2.42 -50.55
N ALA A 35 -5.97 -1.58 -49.99
CA ALA A 35 -4.64 -1.29 -50.56
C ALA A 35 -3.80 -0.36 -49.67
N LYS A 36 -2.54 -0.77 -49.51
CA LYS A 36 -1.39 -0.04 -48.95
C LYS A 36 -1.06 1.23 -49.75
N ALA A 37 -0.65 2.29 -49.06
CA ALA A 37 0.46 3.21 -49.41
C ALA A 37 0.64 4.21 -48.25
N GLN A 38 1.73 4.18 -47.47
CA GLN A 38 2.99 4.90 -47.72
C GLN A 38 2.83 6.34 -48.26
N SER A 39 2.96 7.32 -47.38
CA SER A 39 3.79 8.53 -47.57
C SER A 39 3.95 9.22 -46.21
N ARG A 40 5.16 9.28 -45.67
CA ARG A 40 6.15 10.36 -45.83
C ARG A 40 5.75 11.58 -44.98
N VAL A 41 6.31 11.59 -43.77
CA VAL A 41 6.32 12.71 -42.83
C VAL A 41 7.20 13.82 -43.42
N GLU A 42 6.58 14.95 -43.75
CA GLU A 42 7.29 16.21 -43.94
C GLU A 42 7.63 16.81 -42.58
N THR A 43 8.87 17.28 -42.49
CA THR A 43 9.50 17.92 -41.35
C THR A 43 9.21 19.41 -41.43
N GLU A 44 8.52 19.96 -40.43
CA GLU A 44 8.56 21.39 -40.17
C GLU A 44 9.09 21.66 -38.76
N THR A 45 10.19 22.41 -38.76
CA THR A 45 11.02 22.76 -37.62
C THR A 45 10.50 24.08 -37.06
N LEU A 46 9.92 24.07 -35.87
CA LEU A 46 9.53 25.31 -35.18
C LEU A 46 10.50 25.58 -34.02
N ARG A 47 11.24 26.68 -34.20
CA ARG A 47 12.24 27.25 -33.31
C ARG A 47 11.61 27.69 -31.99
N LEU A 48 12.22 27.29 -30.87
CA LEU A 48 11.97 27.86 -29.55
C LEU A 48 12.88 29.08 -29.33
N PRO A 49 12.38 30.19 -28.76
CA PRO A 49 13.25 31.29 -28.34
C PRO A 49 13.94 30.96 -27.02
N THR A 50 15.26 31.13 -27.04
CA THR A 50 16.20 31.08 -25.92
C THR A 50 15.95 32.22 -24.94
N ALA A 51 15.83 31.91 -23.65
CA ALA A 51 16.04 32.84 -22.55
C ALA A 51 17.13 32.28 -21.63
N SER A 52 18.28 32.94 -21.69
CA SER A 52 19.45 32.76 -20.83
C SER A 52 19.21 33.36 -19.45
N MET A 53 19.46 32.60 -18.39
CA MET A 53 19.76 33.17 -17.06
C MET A 53 21.13 32.69 -16.61
N GLU A 54 22.07 33.63 -16.54
CA GLU A 54 23.35 33.49 -15.85
C GLU A 54 23.15 33.42 -14.33
N PRO A 55 24.00 32.69 -13.59
CA PRO A 55 24.03 32.73 -12.14
C PRO A 55 24.99 33.84 -11.66
N GLN A 56 24.46 34.83 -10.93
CA GLN A 56 25.30 35.78 -10.21
C GLN A 56 25.86 35.15 -8.93
N SER A 57 27.19 35.20 -8.85
CA SER A 57 27.99 35.01 -7.64
C SER A 57 28.14 36.33 -6.86
N SER A 58 27.99 36.31 -5.53
CA SER A 58 28.76 37.13 -4.57
C SER A 58 28.34 36.73 -3.14
N SER A 59 29.18 35.97 -2.43
CA SER A 59 30.10 36.45 -1.38
C SER A 59 29.44 36.94 -0.09
N PHE A 60 29.44 36.08 0.94
CA PHE A 60 29.73 36.51 2.32
C PHE A 60 30.60 35.44 2.99
N ARG A 61 31.88 35.75 3.18
CA ARG A 61 32.76 35.07 4.14
C ARG A 61 32.61 35.78 5.48
N LYS A 62 32.53 35.01 6.58
CA LYS A 62 33.45 35.04 7.76
C LYS A 62 32.75 34.83 9.12
N TRP A 63 33.22 33.75 9.77
CA TRP A 63 33.49 33.55 11.21
C TRP A 63 32.34 33.14 12.14
N ARG A 64 32.42 31.92 12.68
CA ARG A 64 33.01 31.70 14.02
C ARG A 64 33.36 30.23 14.30
N ARG A 65 34.62 30.04 14.70
CA ARG A 65 35.18 28.91 15.46
C ARG A 65 34.43 28.81 16.80
N PHE A 66 34.01 27.62 17.21
CA PHE A 66 33.85 27.31 18.64
C PHE A 66 34.91 26.29 19.05
N ARG A 67 35.84 26.77 19.87
CA ARG A 67 36.77 25.95 20.65
C ARG A 67 36.02 25.37 21.85
N ARG A 68 36.37 24.12 22.17
CA ARG A 68 36.30 23.52 23.51
C ARG A 68 36.64 24.53 24.60
N THR A 69 35.75 24.66 25.58
CA THR A 69 36.12 24.95 26.96
C THR A 69 35.37 23.95 27.83
N GLY A 70 36.12 23.16 28.60
CA GLY A 70 35.56 22.33 29.65
C GLY A 70 35.30 23.19 30.87
N SER A 71 34.27 22.84 31.63
CA SER A 71 34.30 23.00 33.08
C SER A 71 33.38 21.97 33.70
N ASN A 72 33.98 21.17 34.58
CA ASN A 72 33.34 20.25 35.50
C ASN A 72 32.32 21.00 36.37
N LYS A 73 31.16 20.39 36.61
CA LYS A 73 30.50 20.46 37.92
C LYS A 73 29.55 19.27 38.09
N LEU A 74 29.95 18.41 39.02
CA LEU A 74 29.18 17.35 39.64
C LEU A 74 27.96 17.92 40.37
N TRP A 75 26.88 17.15 40.42
CA TRP A 75 25.83 17.25 41.44
C TRP A 75 25.57 15.84 42.03
N PRO A 76 25.27 15.73 43.34
CA PRO A 76 25.45 14.49 44.10
C PRO A 76 24.20 13.61 44.18
N ILE A 77 24.46 12.33 44.43
CA ILE A 77 23.52 11.26 44.79
C ILE A 77 23.50 11.14 46.33
N GLN A 78 22.30 11.10 46.93
CA GLN A 78 21.90 10.53 48.24
C GLN A 78 20.39 10.88 48.39
N GLU A 79 19.44 10.08 48.89
CA GLU A 79 19.45 8.84 49.67
C GLU A 79 18.03 8.21 49.64
N MET A 80 17.94 6.93 50.01
CA MET A 80 16.76 6.05 50.04
C MET A 80 15.83 6.24 51.28
N ASP A 81 14.61 5.69 51.13
CA ASP A 81 13.67 5.15 52.14
C ASP A 81 12.69 6.06 52.90
N GLN A 82 11.38 5.79 52.68
CA GLN A 82 10.44 5.24 53.69
C GLN A 82 9.19 4.60 53.05
N MET A 83 8.91 3.35 53.44
CA MET A 83 7.68 2.57 53.20
C MET A 83 6.45 3.19 53.93
N SER A 84 5.18 3.02 53.56
CA SER A 84 4.37 1.79 53.55
C SER A 84 2.88 2.18 53.39
N PHE A 85 2.03 1.34 52.76
CA PHE A 85 0.70 0.85 53.24
C PHE A 85 -0.13 0.16 52.11
N LEU A 86 -0.21 -1.20 52.20
CA LEU A 86 -1.26 -2.18 51.82
C LEU A 86 -1.87 -2.18 50.39
N SER A 87 -1.82 -3.21 49.51
CA SER A 87 -1.87 -4.70 49.54
C SER A 87 -3.18 -5.37 49.99
N ASN A 88 -3.86 -6.07 49.05
CA ASN A 88 -4.30 -7.49 49.06
C ASN A 88 -5.32 -7.72 47.90
N TYR A 89 -5.29 -8.75 47.04
CA TYR A 89 -5.31 -10.21 47.27
C TYR A 89 -4.81 -11.00 46.04
N VAL A 90 -4.06 -12.09 46.29
CA VAL A 90 -4.12 -13.48 45.76
C VAL A 90 -2.73 -14.10 45.97
N SER A 91 -2.67 -15.22 46.69
CA SER A 91 -1.45 -15.80 47.27
C SER A 91 -0.78 -16.86 46.39
N ARG A 92 0.55 -16.95 46.46
CA ARG A 92 1.40 -17.97 45.83
C ARG A 92 1.22 -19.41 46.36
N ALA A 93 0.26 -19.66 47.25
CA ALA A 93 0.05 -20.98 47.86
C ALA A 93 -0.83 -21.93 47.02
N GLU A 94 -1.54 -21.44 46.01
CA GLU A 94 -2.48 -22.25 45.20
C GLU A 94 -1.83 -22.91 43.97
N CYS A 95 -0.69 -22.38 43.50
CA CYS A 95 0.04 -22.95 42.35
C CYS A 95 0.84 -24.22 42.69
N ASP A 96 1.28 -24.39 43.94
CA ASP A 96 2.13 -25.53 44.34
C ASP A 96 1.30 -26.76 44.77
N MET A 97 0.03 -26.58 45.14
CA MET A 97 -0.88 -27.67 45.48
C MET A 97 -1.33 -28.46 44.23
N PHE A 98 -1.51 -27.78 43.10
CA PHE A 98 -1.89 -28.42 41.82
C PHE A 98 -0.75 -29.24 41.18
N LYS A 99 0.51 -28.88 41.44
CA LYS A 99 1.68 -29.64 40.95
C LYS A 99 1.95 -30.89 41.80
N LYS A 100 1.63 -30.87 43.10
CA LYS A 100 1.73 -32.05 43.97
C LYS A 100 0.61 -33.08 43.73
N PHE A 101 -0.61 -32.63 43.44
CA PHE A 101 -1.76 -33.52 43.21
C PHE A 101 -1.65 -34.34 41.91
N LYS A 102 -0.88 -33.86 40.92
CA LYS A 102 -0.66 -34.57 39.65
C LYS A 102 0.44 -35.63 39.73
N LEU A 103 1.30 -35.58 40.75
CA LEU A 103 2.43 -36.50 40.93
C LEU A 103 2.11 -37.69 41.85
N GLU A 104 1.15 -37.56 42.78
CA GLU A 104 0.79 -38.64 43.72
C GLU A 104 -0.23 -39.64 43.14
N THR A 105 -1.07 -39.24 42.18
CA THR A 105 -2.06 -40.16 41.55
C THR A 105 -1.41 -41.21 40.65
N ILE A 106 -0.18 -40.97 40.17
CA ILE A 106 0.53 -41.90 39.26
C ILE A 106 1.30 -43.00 40.03
N LYS A 107 1.44 -42.90 41.36
CA LYS A 107 2.19 -43.88 42.17
C LYS A 107 1.36 -45.01 42.79
N THR A 108 0.03 -45.00 42.64
CA THR A 108 -0.86 -45.98 43.32
C THR A 108 -1.49 -47.03 42.41
N MET A 109 -1.10 -47.11 41.14
CA MET A 109 -1.55 -48.19 40.24
C MET A 109 -0.35 -49.03 39.80
N GLY A 110 -0.10 -50.10 40.55
CA GLY A 110 0.91 -51.10 40.24
C GLY A 110 0.55 -51.90 38.99
N LEU A 111 1.01 -51.42 37.83
CA LEU A 111 1.08 -52.22 36.61
C LEU A 111 2.55 -52.33 36.18
N THR A 112 3.01 -53.58 36.20
CA THR A 112 4.31 -54.08 35.84
C THR A 112 4.62 -53.90 34.35
N THR A 113 5.81 -53.35 34.08
CA THR A 113 6.71 -53.58 32.93
C THR A 113 6.07 -54.07 31.63
N LEU A 114 5.81 -53.11 30.74
CA LEU A 114 5.94 -53.29 29.29
C LEU A 114 7.01 -52.29 28.83
N GLU A 115 8.02 -52.79 28.13
CA GLU A 115 9.10 -51.99 27.55
C GLU A 115 8.51 -50.90 26.66
N PHE A 116 8.52 -49.66 27.14
CA PHE A 116 8.49 -48.49 26.27
C PHE A 116 9.94 -48.09 26.04
N ILE A 117 10.39 -48.27 24.80
CA ILE A 117 11.60 -47.65 24.28
C ILE A 117 11.39 -46.14 24.42
N ASP A 118 12.16 -45.52 25.30
CA ASP A 118 12.22 -44.08 25.46
C ASP A 118 13.06 -43.50 24.31
N GLU A 119 12.40 -43.19 23.19
CA GLU A 119 12.96 -42.37 22.11
C GLU A 119 12.88 -40.87 22.45
N SER A 120 13.29 -40.46 23.65
CA SER A 120 13.34 -39.03 24.01
C SER A 120 14.59 -38.63 24.79
N ASN A 121 15.75 -38.83 24.16
CA ASN A 121 16.88 -37.91 24.35
C ASN A 121 17.87 -38.03 23.18
N GLN A 122 17.44 -37.61 22.00
CA GLN A 122 18.37 -37.03 21.04
C GLN A 122 18.21 -35.52 21.13
N ASP A 123 19.29 -34.86 21.52
CA ASP A 123 19.50 -33.44 21.38
C ASP A 123 19.09 -33.01 19.95
N GLN A 124 17.87 -32.50 19.79
CA GLN A 124 17.54 -31.64 18.66
C GLN A 124 18.13 -30.27 19.00
N GLU A 125 19.44 -30.17 18.84
CA GLU A 125 20.04 -28.97 18.29
C GLU A 125 19.31 -28.75 16.95
N THR A 126 18.28 -27.90 16.97
CA THR A 126 17.64 -27.44 15.74
C THR A 126 18.74 -26.77 14.94
N ALA A 127 19.32 -27.52 14.01
CA ALA A 127 20.19 -26.97 13.00
C ALA A 127 19.42 -25.80 12.38
N MET A 128 19.81 -24.58 12.73
CA MET A 128 19.33 -23.39 12.07
C MET A 128 19.80 -23.54 10.63
N THR A 129 18.97 -24.12 9.78
CA THR A 129 19.20 -24.08 8.34
C THR A 129 19.08 -22.60 7.98
N ASP A 130 20.23 -21.94 7.80
CA ASP A 130 20.26 -20.58 7.26
C ASP A 130 19.43 -20.57 5.98
N SER A 131 18.25 -19.95 6.03
CA SER A 131 17.37 -19.90 4.87
C SER A 131 18.09 -19.23 3.72
N GLN A 132 18.00 -19.82 2.53
CA GLN A 132 18.55 -19.23 1.32
C GLN A 132 17.56 -18.27 0.64
N ASN A 133 16.43 -17.96 1.27
CA ASN A 133 15.43 -17.08 0.67
C ASN A 133 15.90 -15.62 0.72
N HIS A 134 16.08 -15.04 -0.46
CA HIS A 134 16.24 -13.60 -0.68
C HIS A 134 14.96 -12.99 -1.27
N ALA A 135 14.47 -11.92 -0.65
CA ALA A 135 13.33 -11.12 -1.12
C ALA A 135 13.79 -9.85 -1.86
N LEU A 136 13.34 -9.66 -3.09
CA LEU A 136 13.59 -8.44 -3.88
C LEU A 136 12.28 -7.63 -4.01
N VAL A 137 12.19 -6.49 -3.33
CA VAL A 137 10.95 -5.69 -3.23
C VAL A 137 11.07 -4.41 -4.05
N PHE A 138 10.27 -4.29 -5.10
CA PHE A 138 10.15 -3.08 -5.92
C PHE A 138 9.04 -2.17 -5.40
N GLY A 139 9.32 -0.86 -5.34
CA GLY A 139 8.39 0.09 -4.75
C GLY A 139 8.45 0.05 -3.23
N ALA A 140 9.61 -0.30 -2.67
CA ALA A 140 9.79 -0.59 -1.25
C ALA A 140 9.35 0.54 -0.32
N THR A 141 9.48 1.81 -0.72
CA THR A 141 9.03 2.94 0.10
C THR A 141 7.62 3.43 -0.21
N GLY A 142 6.90 2.78 -1.12
CA GLY A 142 5.48 3.02 -1.34
C GLY A 142 4.63 2.30 -0.31
N LEU A 143 3.35 2.65 -0.22
CA LEU A 143 2.41 2.13 0.79
C LEU A 143 2.42 0.58 0.93
N ILE A 144 2.36 -0.13 -0.20
CA ILE A 144 2.29 -1.59 -0.24
C ILE A 144 3.68 -2.22 -0.07
N GLY A 145 4.71 -1.66 -0.74
CA GLY A 145 6.08 -2.14 -0.59
C GLY A 145 6.63 -1.96 0.82
N TRP A 146 6.29 -0.86 1.48
CA TRP A 146 6.71 -0.59 2.85
C TRP A 146 6.14 -1.63 3.80
N ALA A 147 4.86 -1.96 3.64
CA ALA A 147 4.18 -3.00 4.40
C ALA A 147 4.85 -4.37 4.26
N ALA A 148 5.20 -4.77 3.03
CA ALA A 148 5.89 -6.04 2.77
C ALA A 148 7.28 -6.09 3.39
N VAL A 149 8.12 -5.06 3.17
CA VAL A 149 9.46 -4.99 3.79
C VAL A 149 9.37 -4.98 5.31
N ASN A 150 8.40 -4.24 5.87
CA ASN A 150 8.18 -4.19 7.32
C ASN A 150 7.90 -5.58 7.91
N GLN A 151 7.04 -6.39 7.26
CA GLN A 151 6.75 -7.74 7.73
C GLN A 151 7.92 -8.72 7.50
N LEU A 152 8.63 -8.62 6.37
CA LEU A 152 9.84 -9.41 6.10
C LEU A 152 10.90 -9.17 7.20
N LEU A 153 11.18 -7.92 7.52
CA LEU A 153 12.13 -7.53 8.58
C LEU A 153 11.62 -7.82 10.01
N SER A 154 10.32 -8.06 10.15
CA SER A 154 9.71 -8.50 11.42
C SER A 154 9.74 -10.01 11.60
N ASN A 155 10.53 -10.75 10.81
CA ASN A 155 10.65 -12.22 10.86
C ASN A 155 9.33 -12.95 10.60
N TYR A 156 8.43 -12.38 9.81
CA TYR A 156 7.22 -13.10 9.42
C TYR A 156 7.53 -14.14 8.33
N PRO A 157 6.92 -15.35 8.36
CA PRO A 157 6.07 -15.89 9.42
C PRO A 157 6.83 -16.34 10.67
N THR A 158 8.07 -16.80 10.50
CA THR A 158 8.97 -17.21 11.60
C THR A 158 10.39 -16.71 11.36
N PRO A 159 11.22 -16.61 12.44
CA PRO A 159 12.64 -16.29 12.31
C PRO A 159 13.34 -17.17 11.28
N ASN A 160 14.34 -16.58 10.61
CA ASN A 160 15.11 -17.24 9.56
C ASN A 160 14.27 -17.68 8.34
N THR A 161 13.04 -17.20 8.13
CA THR A 161 12.32 -17.52 6.87
C THR A 161 13.00 -16.89 5.65
N PHE A 162 13.51 -15.66 5.79
CA PHE A 162 14.31 -14.97 4.79
C PHE A 162 15.67 -14.64 5.38
N ALA A 163 16.76 -14.92 4.67
CA ALA A 163 18.09 -14.46 5.09
C ALA A 163 18.31 -12.99 4.77
N SER A 164 17.71 -12.48 3.69
CA SER A 164 17.94 -11.12 3.25
C SER A 164 16.79 -10.53 2.44
N VAL A 165 16.73 -9.20 2.44
CA VAL A 165 15.74 -8.37 1.76
C VAL A 165 16.47 -7.26 1.01
N THR A 166 16.29 -7.18 -0.30
CA THR A 166 16.65 -5.99 -1.09
C THR A 166 15.41 -5.13 -1.29
N ALA A 167 15.39 -3.96 -0.68
CA ALA A 167 14.36 -2.94 -0.88
C ALA A 167 14.81 -1.96 -1.99
N VAL A 168 14.08 -1.99 -3.11
CA VAL A 168 14.38 -1.22 -4.32
C VAL A 168 13.44 -0.01 -4.47
N SER A 169 14.04 1.15 -4.71
CA SER A 169 13.36 2.40 -5.03
C SER A 169 13.95 3.07 -6.28
N ASN A 170 13.13 3.83 -7.00
CA ASN A 170 13.65 4.71 -8.04
C ASN A 170 14.27 5.97 -7.43
N ARG A 171 13.56 6.62 -6.50
CA ARG A 171 14.06 7.82 -5.82
C ARG A 171 15.09 7.44 -4.74
N PRO A 172 16.05 8.32 -4.42
CA PRO A 172 16.92 8.14 -3.25
C PRO A 172 16.11 7.92 -1.98
N VAL A 173 16.51 6.94 -1.17
CA VAL A 173 15.88 6.61 0.11
C VAL A 173 16.89 6.78 1.23
N ASP A 174 16.50 7.55 2.25
CA ASP A 174 17.24 7.65 3.49
C ASP A 174 16.77 6.54 4.44
N ALA A 175 17.67 5.60 4.75
CA ALA A 175 17.41 4.45 5.61
C ALA A 175 16.81 4.87 6.96
N SER A 176 17.31 5.97 7.55
CA SER A 176 16.89 6.46 8.87
C SER A 176 15.44 6.96 8.88
N ARG A 177 14.89 7.26 7.71
CA ARG A 177 13.54 7.79 7.55
C ARG A 177 12.55 6.75 7.08
N THR A 178 12.95 5.47 7.01
CA THR A 178 12.06 4.40 6.55
C THR A 178 11.08 3.93 7.62
N PHE A 179 11.39 4.12 8.91
CA PHE A 179 10.60 3.58 10.04
C PHE A 179 10.39 2.07 9.99
N TRP A 180 11.26 1.35 9.27
CA TRP A 180 11.32 -0.10 9.33
C TRP A 180 11.95 -0.57 10.64
N PRO A 181 11.76 -1.85 11.01
CA PRO A 181 12.34 -2.41 12.21
C PRO A 181 13.88 -2.27 12.17
N GLU A 182 14.47 -1.89 13.31
CA GLU A 182 15.93 -1.73 13.44
C GLU A 182 16.71 -3.01 13.10
N LYS A 183 17.98 -2.85 12.70
CA LYS A 183 18.85 -4.00 12.42
C LYS A 183 19.13 -4.78 13.70
N LEU A 184 18.88 -6.08 13.65
CA LEU A 184 19.25 -7.06 14.69
C LEU A 184 19.80 -8.31 13.99
N ASP A 185 20.70 -9.04 14.65
CA ASP A 185 21.29 -10.27 14.09
C ASP A 185 20.25 -11.37 13.82
N SER A 186 19.13 -11.32 14.53
CA SER A 186 18.00 -12.24 14.35
C SER A 186 17.06 -11.86 13.20
N ARG A 187 17.32 -10.77 12.47
CA ARG A 187 16.49 -10.28 11.36
C ARG A 187 17.20 -10.45 10.01
N PRO A 188 16.46 -10.50 8.90
CA PRO A 188 17.07 -10.58 7.57
C PRO A 188 17.98 -9.39 7.29
N GLU A 189 19.08 -9.62 6.58
CA GLU A 189 19.94 -8.53 6.12
C GLU A 189 19.19 -7.63 5.13
N LEU A 190 19.18 -6.33 5.40
CA LEU A 190 18.54 -5.34 4.54
C LEU A 190 19.55 -4.66 3.61
N GLN A 191 19.34 -4.78 2.31
CA GLN A 191 19.98 -3.95 1.30
C GLN A 191 19.00 -2.89 0.78
N LEU A 192 19.41 -1.61 0.81
CA LEU A 192 18.65 -0.53 0.18
C LEU A 192 19.28 -0.15 -1.15
N VAL A 193 18.49 -0.22 -2.23
CA VAL A 193 18.93 0.09 -3.59
C VAL A 193 18.08 1.20 -4.17
N SER A 194 18.69 2.33 -4.50
CA SER A 194 18.02 3.47 -5.14
C SER A 194 18.42 3.66 -6.60
N GLY A 195 17.59 4.38 -7.36
CA GLY A 195 17.87 4.75 -8.74
C GLY A 195 17.61 3.63 -9.76
N VAL A 196 16.80 2.64 -9.44
CA VAL A 196 16.35 1.64 -10.42
C VAL A 196 15.11 2.17 -11.12
N ASN A 197 15.25 2.56 -12.39
CA ASN A 197 14.15 3.05 -13.20
C ASN A 197 13.59 1.94 -14.10
N LEU A 198 12.44 1.39 -13.71
CA LEU A 198 11.74 0.34 -14.46
C LEU A 198 11.11 0.81 -15.78
N GLN A 199 11.06 2.11 -16.05
CA GLN A 199 10.55 2.67 -17.31
C GLN A 199 11.64 2.78 -18.40
N SER A 200 12.88 2.39 -18.11
CA SER A 200 14.00 2.51 -19.04
C SER A 200 14.39 1.16 -19.65
N ASP A 201 14.92 1.15 -20.87
CA ASP A 201 15.30 -0.07 -21.59
C ASP A 201 16.48 -0.85 -20.96
N GLY A 202 17.12 -0.27 -19.94
CA GLY A 202 18.32 -0.82 -19.28
C GLY A 202 18.05 -1.54 -17.95
N VAL A 203 16.85 -2.06 -17.69
CA VAL A 203 16.50 -2.68 -16.38
C VAL A 203 17.49 -3.78 -15.99
N THR A 204 17.81 -4.70 -16.90
CA THR A 204 18.75 -5.81 -16.63
C THR A 204 20.13 -5.31 -16.21
N GLY A 205 20.68 -4.30 -16.91
CA GLY A 205 21.97 -3.71 -16.57
C GLY A 205 21.96 -2.97 -15.24
N GLN A 206 20.89 -2.23 -14.95
CA GLN A 206 20.71 -1.54 -13.67
C GLN A 206 20.64 -2.51 -12.51
N LEU A 207 19.85 -3.58 -12.62
CA LEU A 207 19.75 -4.59 -11.56
C LEU A 207 21.08 -5.28 -11.33
N ARG A 208 21.74 -5.73 -12.40
CA ARG A 208 23.07 -6.37 -12.31
C ARG A 208 24.11 -5.47 -11.64
N GLY A 209 24.09 -4.17 -11.96
CA GLY A 209 25.08 -3.22 -11.44
C GLY A 209 24.80 -2.70 -10.02
N LYS A 210 23.53 -2.67 -9.60
CA LYS A 210 23.11 -2.00 -8.35
C LYS A 210 22.63 -2.95 -7.25
N VAL A 211 22.06 -4.10 -7.61
CA VAL A 211 21.55 -5.07 -6.66
C VAL A 211 22.63 -6.12 -6.42
N ALA A 212 23.35 -5.99 -5.31
CA ALA A 212 24.37 -6.98 -4.96
C ALA A 212 23.71 -8.31 -4.63
N GLY A 213 24.15 -9.39 -5.28
CA GLY A 213 23.56 -10.71 -5.07
C GLY A 213 22.22 -10.92 -5.76
N VAL A 214 21.89 -10.18 -6.83
CA VAL A 214 20.63 -10.32 -7.58
C VAL A 214 20.34 -11.76 -8.01
N GLU A 215 21.37 -12.56 -8.28
CA GLU A 215 21.29 -13.97 -8.63
C GLU A 215 20.77 -14.90 -7.51
N LYS A 216 20.83 -14.43 -6.27
CA LYS A 216 20.28 -15.11 -5.09
C LYS A 216 18.78 -14.88 -4.92
N THR A 217 18.17 -14.00 -5.73
CA THR A 217 16.74 -13.68 -5.63
C THR A 217 15.88 -14.93 -5.77
N THR A 218 15.02 -15.16 -4.78
CA THR A 218 14.07 -16.28 -4.74
C THR A 218 12.62 -15.81 -4.75
N HIS A 219 12.34 -14.65 -4.17
CA HIS A 219 10.99 -14.09 -4.08
C HIS A 219 11.02 -12.64 -4.53
N VAL A 220 10.12 -12.27 -5.44
CA VAL A 220 9.98 -10.90 -5.93
C VAL A 220 8.63 -10.35 -5.47
N PHE A 221 8.66 -9.12 -4.98
CA PHE A 221 7.47 -8.36 -4.63
C PHE A 221 7.41 -7.10 -5.50
N TYR A 222 6.51 -7.08 -6.47
CA TYR A 222 6.31 -5.97 -7.40
C TYR A 222 5.16 -5.08 -6.95
N PHE A 223 5.48 -4.00 -6.25
CA PHE A 223 4.51 -3.04 -5.73
C PHE A 223 4.74 -1.63 -6.28
N VAL A 224 4.99 -1.59 -7.60
CA VAL A 224 5.19 -0.36 -8.36
C VAL A 224 4.01 -0.16 -9.31
N PHE A 225 3.52 1.08 -9.36
CA PHE A 225 2.56 1.52 -10.35
C PHE A 225 2.86 2.97 -10.75
N ALA A 226 2.91 3.24 -12.05
CA ALA A 226 3.13 4.57 -12.59
C ALA A 226 1.79 5.15 -13.08
N PRO A 227 1.23 6.17 -12.42
CA PRO A 227 -0.03 6.77 -12.85
C PRO A 227 0.15 7.52 -14.17
N HIS A 228 -0.90 7.57 -14.99
CA HIS A 228 -0.94 8.40 -16.19
C HIS A 228 -2.24 9.22 -16.25
N ASN A 229 -2.12 10.52 -15.96
CA ASN A 229 -3.26 11.39 -15.64
C ASN A 229 -4.28 11.60 -16.79
N GLU A 230 -3.89 11.37 -18.05
CA GLU A 230 -4.76 11.69 -19.20
C GLU A 230 -5.47 10.47 -19.80
N SER A 231 -5.01 9.26 -19.53
CA SER A 231 -5.50 8.06 -20.22
C SER A 231 -5.14 6.79 -19.47
N HIS A 232 -6.18 6.08 -19.03
CA HIS A 232 -6.02 4.78 -18.40
C HIS A 232 -5.50 3.69 -19.37
N GLU A 233 -5.76 3.80 -20.66
CA GLU A 233 -5.18 2.86 -21.64
C GLU A 233 -3.66 3.08 -21.78
N LYS A 234 -3.20 4.34 -21.82
CA LYS A 234 -1.76 4.65 -21.79
C LYS A 234 -1.11 4.26 -20.47
N GLU A 235 -1.84 4.40 -19.35
CA GLU A 235 -1.43 3.89 -18.04
C GLU A 235 -1.19 2.38 -18.09
N CYS A 236 -2.12 1.61 -18.66
CA CYS A 236 -1.97 0.17 -18.87
C CYS A 236 -0.74 -0.16 -19.72
N GLN A 237 -0.54 0.55 -20.84
CA GLN A 237 0.61 0.35 -21.72
C GLN A 237 1.94 0.58 -21.00
N LEU A 238 2.06 1.72 -20.28
CA LEU A 238 3.26 2.09 -19.52
C LEU A 238 3.60 1.02 -18.48
N ASN A 239 2.63 0.66 -17.64
CA ASN A 239 2.85 -0.29 -16.57
C ASN A 239 3.10 -1.72 -17.10
N SER A 240 2.46 -2.10 -18.22
CA SER A 240 2.72 -3.37 -18.89
C SER A 240 4.15 -3.44 -19.44
N GLY A 241 4.67 -2.33 -19.97
CA GLY A 241 6.07 -2.23 -20.40
C GLY A 241 7.07 -2.40 -19.25
N MET A 242 6.80 -1.77 -18.10
CA MET A 242 7.60 -1.92 -16.88
C MET A 242 7.59 -3.38 -16.37
N MET A 243 6.41 -4.01 -16.31
CA MET A 243 6.25 -5.40 -15.90
C MET A 243 7.03 -6.35 -16.81
N ARG A 244 6.88 -6.20 -18.13
CA ARG A 244 7.56 -7.04 -19.12
C ARG A 244 9.07 -6.91 -19.02
N SER A 245 9.58 -5.68 -18.92
CA SER A 245 11.02 -5.40 -18.81
C SER A 245 11.62 -6.05 -17.56
N LEU A 246 10.92 -5.97 -16.42
CA LEU A 246 11.38 -6.59 -15.19
C LEU A 246 11.33 -8.12 -15.26
N ALA A 247 10.24 -8.71 -15.76
CA ALA A 247 10.11 -10.16 -15.89
C ALA A 247 11.21 -10.74 -16.79
N THR A 248 11.53 -10.08 -17.92
CA THR A 248 12.64 -10.45 -18.79
C THR A 248 14.00 -10.35 -18.08
N ALA A 249 14.24 -9.28 -17.32
CA ALA A 249 15.47 -9.12 -16.56
C ALA A 249 15.64 -10.22 -15.50
N LEU A 250 14.59 -10.56 -14.76
CA LEU A 250 14.63 -11.58 -13.72
C LEU A 250 14.90 -12.98 -14.28
N ASN A 251 14.28 -13.34 -15.41
CA ASN A 251 14.58 -14.60 -16.10
C ASN A 251 16.05 -14.73 -16.55
N THR A 252 16.76 -13.62 -16.67
CA THR A 252 18.20 -13.58 -17.01
C THR A 252 19.09 -13.57 -15.76
N LEU A 253 18.64 -12.89 -14.70
CA LEU A 253 19.48 -12.56 -13.54
C LEU A 253 19.26 -13.48 -12.35
N ALA A 254 18.05 -14.01 -12.14
CA ALA A 254 17.63 -14.70 -10.93
C ALA A 254 17.26 -16.17 -11.24
N PRO A 255 18.24 -17.05 -11.44
CA PRO A 255 17.99 -18.46 -11.78
C PRO A 255 17.27 -19.24 -10.66
N ASN A 256 17.32 -18.74 -9.42
CA ASN A 256 16.71 -19.37 -8.25
C ASN A 256 15.33 -18.78 -7.89
N LEU A 257 14.73 -17.99 -8.80
CA LEU A 257 13.42 -17.41 -8.57
C LEU A 257 12.39 -18.53 -8.34
N LYS A 258 11.51 -18.34 -7.37
CA LYS A 258 10.43 -19.26 -6.99
C LYS A 258 9.05 -18.61 -7.08
N SER A 259 8.97 -17.32 -6.71
CA SER A 259 7.69 -16.62 -6.69
C SER A 259 7.79 -15.14 -7.06
N PHE A 260 6.81 -14.66 -7.82
CA PHE A 260 6.61 -13.26 -8.19
C PHE A 260 5.23 -12.80 -7.70
N VAL A 261 5.19 -12.01 -6.64
CA VAL A 261 3.95 -11.44 -6.11
C VAL A 261 3.80 -10.01 -6.58
N TYR A 262 2.65 -9.63 -7.12
CA TYR A 262 2.33 -8.24 -7.42
C TYR A 262 0.96 -7.85 -6.86
N SER A 263 0.76 -6.56 -6.62
CA SER A 263 -0.53 -6.04 -6.19
C SER A 263 -1.39 -5.68 -7.40
N GLY A 264 -2.55 -6.31 -7.49
CA GLY A 264 -3.69 -5.83 -8.25
C GLY A 264 -4.46 -4.78 -7.43
N GLY A 265 -5.78 -4.87 -7.48
CA GLY A 265 -6.69 -4.09 -6.65
C GLY A 265 -8.12 -4.11 -7.18
N THR A 266 -9.07 -3.59 -6.41
CA THR A 266 -10.50 -3.67 -6.74
C THR A 266 -10.92 -2.98 -8.03
N ARG A 267 -10.06 -2.16 -8.64
CA ARG A 267 -10.24 -1.70 -10.03
C ARG A 267 -10.39 -2.87 -11.02
N GLY A 268 -9.78 -4.01 -10.72
CA GLY A 268 -9.93 -5.29 -11.42
C GLY A 268 -11.31 -5.95 -11.29
N TYR A 269 -12.20 -5.40 -10.45
CA TYR A 269 -13.62 -5.77 -10.35
C TYR A 269 -14.56 -4.69 -10.89
N GLY A 270 -14.04 -3.67 -11.57
CA GLY A 270 -14.89 -2.66 -12.19
C GLY A 270 -15.44 -1.59 -11.25
N ILE A 271 -14.86 -1.39 -10.07
CA ILE A 271 -15.39 -0.42 -9.09
C ILE A 271 -15.27 1.05 -9.54
N TYR A 272 -14.52 1.34 -10.61
CA TYR A 272 -14.44 2.67 -11.23
C TYR A 272 -15.58 2.91 -12.22
N ILE A 273 -16.53 1.98 -12.38
CA ILE A 273 -17.81 2.24 -13.04
C ILE A 273 -18.82 2.64 -11.95
N PRO A 274 -19.60 3.73 -12.14
CA PRO A 274 -20.61 4.13 -11.17
C PRO A 274 -21.59 2.98 -10.88
N GLY A 275 -21.79 2.66 -9.61
CA GLY A 275 -22.63 1.53 -9.17
C GLY A 275 -21.93 0.15 -9.20
N GLY A 276 -20.69 0.08 -9.69
CA GLY A 276 -19.94 -1.17 -9.81
C GLY A 276 -20.35 -2.01 -11.03
N VAL A 277 -19.50 -2.99 -11.37
CA VAL A 277 -19.79 -3.98 -12.44
C VAL A 277 -20.43 -5.24 -11.86
N PHE A 278 -19.92 -5.71 -10.72
CA PHE A 278 -20.34 -6.96 -10.10
C PHE A 278 -21.06 -6.70 -8.78
N LYS A 279 -21.91 -7.65 -8.38
CA LYS A 279 -22.54 -7.66 -7.07
C LYS A 279 -21.60 -8.31 -6.06
N ALA A 280 -21.40 -7.66 -4.92
CA ALA A 280 -20.61 -8.21 -3.83
C ALA A 280 -21.29 -9.43 -3.13
N PRO A 281 -20.53 -10.35 -2.49
CA PRO A 281 -19.07 -10.31 -2.33
C PRO A 281 -18.31 -10.53 -3.65
N LEU A 282 -17.22 -9.79 -3.83
CA LEU A 282 -16.41 -9.85 -5.04
C LEU A 282 -15.47 -11.05 -4.96
N GLU A 283 -15.76 -12.08 -5.75
CA GLU A 283 -14.94 -13.29 -5.87
C GLU A 283 -13.94 -13.15 -7.02
N GLU A 284 -12.77 -13.76 -6.89
CA GLU A 284 -11.68 -13.59 -7.84
C GLU A 284 -11.97 -14.10 -9.26
N SER A 285 -12.91 -15.04 -9.43
CA SER A 285 -13.38 -15.48 -10.75
C SER A 285 -14.05 -14.34 -11.55
N MET A 286 -14.59 -13.32 -10.87
CA MET A 286 -15.21 -12.16 -11.52
C MET A 286 -14.19 -11.28 -12.25
N ALA A 287 -12.92 -11.28 -11.81
CA ALA A 287 -11.86 -10.49 -12.45
C ALA A 287 -11.48 -10.96 -13.86
N ASP A 288 -11.98 -12.14 -14.28
CA ASP A 288 -11.82 -12.69 -15.63
C ASP A 288 -12.97 -12.33 -16.57
N THR A 289 -14.05 -11.72 -16.07
CA THR A 289 -15.28 -11.45 -16.83
C THR A 289 -15.60 -9.97 -16.96
N LEU A 290 -14.58 -9.10 -16.82
CA LEU A 290 -14.73 -7.67 -17.02
C LEU A 290 -15.25 -7.34 -18.43
N PRO A 291 -16.14 -6.35 -18.57
CA PRO A 291 -16.51 -5.81 -19.88
C PRO A 291 -15.27 -5.35 -20.67
N ALA A 292 -15.17 -5.73 -21.95
CA ALA A 292 -13.96 -5.52 -22.75
C ALA A 292 -13.59 -4.03 -22.94
N ASP A 293 -14.59 -3.15 -22.97
CA ASP A 293 -14.42 -1.70 -23.04
C ASP A 293 -13.83 -1.10 -21.74
N TYR A 294 -14.06 -1.75 -20.61
CA TYR A 294 -13.45 -1.40 -19.33
C TYR A 294 -12.12 -2.11 -19.10
N GLU A 295 -11.99 -3.39 -19.47
CA GLU A 295 -10.78 -4.21 -19.27
C GLU A 295 -9.52 -3.53 -19.85
N LYS A 296 -9.62 -2.88 -21.01
CA LYS A 296 -8.52 -2.11 -21.63
C LYS A 296 -7.97 -0.97 -20.75
N THR A 297 -8.74 -0.53 -19.76
CA THR A 297 -8.36 0.50 -18.78
C THR A 297 -7.77 -0.09 -17.49
N VAL A 298 -7.63 -1.40 -17.37
CA VAL A 298 -7.10 -2.08 -16.19
C VAL A 298 -5.81 -2.82 -16.54
N ALA A 299 -4.71 -2.54 -15.82
CA ALA A 299 -3.40 -3.12 -16.13
C ALA A 299 -3.26 -4.60 -15.71
N TYR A 300 -3.98 -5.02 -14.67
CA TYR A 300 -3.78 -6.34 -14.05
C TYR A 300 -4.05 -7.54 -14.98
N PRO A 301 -5.11 -7.55 -15.81
CA PRO A 301 -5.26 -8.56 -16.87
C PRO A 301 -4.04 -8.71 -17.79
N TRP A 302 -3.38 -7.60 -18.11
CA TRP A 302 -2.16 -7.60 -18.93
C TRP A 302 -0.95 -8.13 -18.16
N PHE A 303 -0.82 -7.83 -16.86
CA PHE A 303 0.22 -8.40 -16.01
C PHE A 303 0.13 -9.92 -15.94
N ARG A 304 -1.08 -10.47 -15.78
CA ARG A 304 -1.32 -11.93 -15.78
C ARG A 304 -0.84 -12.56 -17.09
N LYS A 305 -1.18 -11.97 -18.24
CA LYS A 305 -0.70 -12.43 -19.57
C LYS A 305 0.82 -12.39 -19.66
N ILE A 306 1.45 -11.28 -19.28
CA ILE A 306 2.91 -11.10 -19.30
C ILE A 306 3.62 -12.13 -18.41
N LEU A 307 3.12 -12.33 -17.19
CA LEU A 307 3.77 -13.22 -16.23
C LEU A 307 3.53 -14.70 -16.54
N ASN A 308 2.37 -15.06 -17.13
CA ASN A 308 2.16 -16.39 -17.70
C ASN A 308 3.16 -16.70 -18.82
N GLU A 309 3.35 -15.77 -19.76
CA GLU A 309 4.37 -15.91 -20.82
C GLU A 309 5.78 -16.03 -20.22
N ALA A 310 6.13 -15.17 -19.27
CA ALA A 310 7.46 -15.13 -18.69
C ALA A 310 7.81 -16.35 -17.82
N SER A 311 6.83 -16.95 -17.15
CA SER A 311 7.02 -18.14 -16.29
C SER A 311 6.91 -19.47 -17.04
N THR A 312 6.54 -19.47 -18.32
CA THR A 312 6.43 -20.70 -19.12
C THR A 312 7.74 -21.48 -19.15
N GLY A 313 7.71 -22.74 -18.69
CA GLY A 313 8.89 -23.61 -18.63
C GLY A 313 9.91 -23.22 -17.56
N ARG A 314 9.51 -22.45 -16.54
CA ARG A 314 10.34 -22.03 -15.41
C ARG A 314 9.80 -22.62 -14.10
N ASP A 315 10.66 -22.64 -13.09
CA ASP A 315 10.35 -23.16 -11.75
C ASP A 315 9.70 -22.11 -10.82
N TRP A 316 9.33 -20.94 -11.36
CA TRP A 316 8.67 -19.88 -10.61
C TRP A 316 7.26 -19.61 -11.10
N THR A 317 6.38 -19.24 -10.18
CA THR A 317 4.99 -18.83 -10.47
C THR A 317 4.73 -17.40 -10.02
N TRP A 318 3.64 -16.79 -10.48
CA TRP A 318 3.21 -15.48 -10.00
C TRP A 318 1.96 -15.57 -9.13
N SER A 319 1.70 -14.56 -8.30
CA SER A 319 0.42 -14.38 -7.60
C SER A 319 0.00 -12.92 -7.64
N GLU A 320 -1.26 -12.68 -7.99
CA GLU A 320 -1.89 -11.36 -7.86
C GLU A 320 -2.54 -11.27 -6.50
N VAL A 321 -2.10 -10.33 -5.66
CA VAL A 321 -2.79 -10.01 -4.41
C VAL A 321 -3.68 -8.79 -4.63
N CYS A 322 -4.96 -8.90 -4.29
CA CYS A 322 -5.99 -7.93 -4.67
C CYS A 322 -6.60 -7.25 -3.43
N PRO A 323 -6.10 -6.08 -3.03
CA PRO A 323 -6.70 -5.29 -1.96
C PRO A 323 -7.86 -4.41 -2.46
N ASP A 324 -8.78 -4.06 -1.54
CA ASP A 324 -9.66 -2.89 -1.69
C ASP A 324 -8.96 -1.64 -1.11
N VAL A 325 -9.44 -1.10 0.01
CA VAL A 325 -8.80 0.02 0.71
C VAL A 325 -7.58 -0.48 1.47
N VAL A 326 -6.38 -0.05 1.03
CA VAL A 326 -5.15 -0.27 1.78
C VAL A 326 -5.00 0.80 2.86
N VAL A 327 -5.03 0.37 4.12
CA VAL A 327 -4.88 1.23 5.30
C VAL A 327 -3.48 1.07 5.85
N GLY A 328 -2.65 2.10 5.71
CA GLY A 328 -1.23 1.92 5.97
C GLY A 328 -0.38 3.18 5.96
N PHE A 329 0.90 2.95 6.19
CA PHE A 329 1.91 3.99 6.31
C PHE A 329 2.87 3.99 5.11
N SER A 330 3.32 5.19 4.72
CA SER A 330 4.43 5.40 3.80
C SER A 330 5.31 6.53 4.32
N PRO A 331 6.62 6.30 4.51
CA PRO A 331 7.53 7.25 5.14
C PRO A 331 7.75 8.53 4.33
N ILE A 332 7.56 8.46 3.02
CA ILE A 332 7.82 9.56 2.09
C ILE A 332 6.52 10.24 1.61
N GLY A 333 5.41 9.98 2.30
CA GLY A 333 4.08 10.33 1.84
C GLY A 333 3.59 9.37 0.75
N SER A 334 2.45 9.68 0.14
CA SER A 334 1.88 8.88 -0.94
C SER A 334 1.04 9.75 -1.87
N ASN A 335 1.03 9.40 -3.16
CA ASN A 335 0.07 9.99 -4.10
C ASN A 335 -1.35 9.48 -3.82
N PHE A 336 -1.49 8.24 -3.35
CA PHE A 336 -2.76 7.53 -3.20
C PHE A 336 -2.78 6.77 -1.85
N SER A 337 -2.92 7.49 -0.74
CA SER A 337 -3.13 6.89 0.59
C SER A 337 -4.31 7.58 1.28
N LEU A 338 -5.41 6.84 1.42
CA LEU A 338 -6.59 7.36 2.12
C LEU A 338 -6.28 7.60 3.61
N ALA A 339 -5.48 6.72 4.23
CA ALA A 339 -5.02 6.89 5.60
C ALA A 339 -4.22 8.18 5.78
N LEU A 340 -3.26 8.48 4.90
CA LEU A 340 -2.51 9.75 4.98
C LEU A 340 -3.41 10.96 4.76
N HIS A 341 -4.28 10.89 3.74
CA HIS A 341 -5.20 11.97 3.39
C HIS A 341 -6.10 12.36 4.57
N TRP A 342 -6.75 11.37 5.20
CA TRP A 342 -7.58 11.62 6.37
C TRP A 342 -6.77 11.96 7.62
N ALA A 343 -5.57 11.40 7.79
CA ALA A 343 -4.74 11.76 8.93
C ALA A 343 -4.35 13.25 8.91
N GLN A 344 -3.97 13.78 7.74
CA GLN A 344 -3.66 15.22 7.61
C GLN A 344 -4.89 16.08 7.81
N TYR A 345 -6.02 15.70 7.20
CA TYR A 345 -7.29 16.42 7.38
C TYR A 345 -7.72 16.48 8.85
N LEU A 346 -7.81 15.33 9.52
CA LEU A 346 -8.30 15.23 10.90
C LEU A 346 -7.32 15.83 11.91
N SER A 347 -6.01 15.71 11.67
CA SER A 347 -5.01 16.37 12.50
C SER A 347 -5.10 17.89 12.46
N LEU A 348 -5.28 18.46 11.26
CA LEU A 348 -5.51 19.90 11.10
C LEU A 348 -6.86 20.32 11.69
N TYR A 349 -7.91 19.53 11.45
CA TYR A 349 -9.24 19.81 11.98
C TYR A 349 -9.22 19.83 13.52
N ALA A 350 -8.59 18.83 14.14
CA ALA A 350 -8.43 18.76 15.59
C ALA A 350 -7.57 19.88 16.16
N HIS A 351 -6.58 20.38 15.41
CA HIS A 351 -5.78 21.53 15.83
C HIS A 351 -6.57 22.84 15.81
N ASN A 352 -7.48 22.98 14.85
CA ASN A 352 -8.27 24.21 14.65
C ASN A 352 -9.57 24.26 15.45
N HIS A 353 -9.95 23.18 16.14
CA HIS A 353 -11.21 23.08 16.87
C HIS A 353 -10.98 22.56 18.29
N ASP A 354 -11.97 22.75 19.15
CA ASP A 354 -11.92 22.27 20.53
C ASP A 354 -11.90 20.73 20.61
N LYS A 355 -11.33 20.21 21.69
CA LYS A 355 -11.36 18.77 21.99
C LYS A 355 -12.82 18.30 22.08
N GLY A 356 -13.13 17.21 21.39
CA GLY A 356 -14.49 16.66 21.33
C GLY A 356 -15.37 17.34 20.29
N ALA A 357 -14.84 18.23 19.44
CA ALA A 357 -15.58 18.76 18.30
C ALA A 357 -16.09 17.64 17.38
N GLU A 358 -17.31 17.80 16.87
CA GLU A 358 -17.89 16.90 15.90
C GLU A 358 -17.25 17.11 14.53
N VAL A 359 -16.89 16.02 13.85
CA VAL A 359 -16.39 16.03 12.47
C VAL A 359 -17.28 15.12 11.61
N PRO A 360 -18.09 15.70 10.70
CA PRO A 360 -18.91 14.91 9.78
C PRO A 360 -18.04 14.07 8.85
N PHE A 361 -18.52 12.86 8.52
CA PHE A 361 -17.92 12.08 7.45
C PHE A 361 -17.89 12.88 6.14
N PRO A 362 -16.73 13.03 5.48
CA PRO A 362 -16.61 13.78 4.23
C PRO A 362 -17.17 12.95 3.08
N GLY A 363 -18.49 12.94 2.92
CA GLY A 363 -19.16 12.12 1.94
C GLY A 363 -20.68 12.21 1.97
N ASN A 364 -21.34 11.26 1.31
CA ASN A 364 -22.79 11.08 1.34
C ASN A 364 -23.20 9.86 2.18
N LYS A 365 -24.50 9.75 2.46
CA LYS A 365 -25.05 8.70 3.33
C LYS A 365 -24.89 7.32 2.70
N GLU A 366 -24.94 7.22 1.39
CA GLU A 366 -24.83 5.95 0.68
C GLU A 366 -23.41 5.37 0.81
N ALA A 367 -22.38 6.16 0.54
CA ALA A 367 -20.98 5.73 0.73
C ALA A 367 -20.63 5.51 2.21
N TYR A 368 -21.23 6.28 3.12
CA TYR A 368 -21.06 6.07 4.57
C TYR A 368 -21.53 4.68 5.02
N ASN A 369 -22.61 4.16 4.42
CA ASN A 369 -23.20 2.87 4.76
C ASN A 369 -22.80 1.71 3.83
N ALA A 370 -22.09 1.98 2.73
CA ALA A 370 -21.66 0.95 1.78
C ALA A 370 -20.64 -0.02 2.42
N ARG A 371 -20.82 -1.32 2.16
CA ARG A 371 -19.98 -2.38 2.73
C ARG A 371 -18.71 -2.60 1.92
N PHE A 372 -17.59 -2.75 2.63
CA PHE A 372 -16.29 -3.04 2.04
C PHE A 372 -15.37 -3.77 3.02
N THR A 373 -14.23 -4.24 2.52
CA THR A 373 -13.23 -4.99 3.30
C THR A 373 -11.85 -4.36 3.12
N PRO A 374 -11.40 -3.50 4.05
CA PRO A 374 -10.05 -2.94 3.98
C PRO A 374 -9.00 -4.00 4.31
N VAL A 375 -7.75 -3.68 4.01
CA VAL A 375 -6.59 -4.43 4.49
C VAL A 375 -5.55 -3.49 5.08
N SER A 376 -5.13 -3.76 6.31
CA SER A 376 -4.07 -3.03 7.01
C SER A 376 -2.69 -3.36 6.44
N SER A 377 -1.71 -2.46 6.57
CA SER A 377 -0.32 -2.72 6.18
C SER A 377 0.23 -4.03 6.77
N ARG A 378 -0.11 -4.33 8.04
CA ARG A 378 0.33 -5.58 8.69
C ARG A 378 -0.20 -6.80 7.93
N THR A 379 -1.52 -6.90 7.77
CA THR A 379 -2.15 -8.04 7.09
C THR A 379 -1.74 -8.11 5.62
N LEU A 380 -1.65 -6.97 4.93
CA LEU A 380 -1.21 -6.89 3.53
C LEU A 380 0.19 -7.51 3.35
N GLY A 381 1.14 -7.12 4.20
CA GLY A 381 2.51 -7.65 4.13
C GLY A 381 2.53 -9.16 4.37
N ARG A 382 1.75 -9.64 5.33
CA ARG A 382 1.66 -11.06 5.68
C ARG A 382 1.00 -11.91 4.59
N ILE A 383 -0.10 -11.46 4.00
CA ILE A 383 -0.73 -12.16 2.87
C ILE A 383 0.21 -12.18 1.67
N SER A 384 0.93 -11.08 1.41
CA SER A 384 1.92 -11.04 0.31
C SER A 384 3.02 -12.08 0.52
N ILE A 385 3.58 -12.16 1.73
CA ILE A 385 4.60 -13.16 2.08
C ILE A 385 4.04 -14.58 2.02
N HIS A 386 2.80 -14.79 2.49
CA HIS A 386 2.11 -16.08 2.41
C HIS A 386 1.95 -16.54 0.95
N ALA A 387 1.48 -15.67 0.07
CA ALA A 387 1.39 -15.96 -1.36
C ALA A 387 2.76 -16.28 -1.97
N ALA A 388 3.80 -15.55 -1.56
CA ALA A 388 5.16 -15.76 -2.04
C ALA A 388 5.73 -17.13 -1.63
N LEU A 389 5.50 -17.55 -0.39
CA LEU A 389 6.06 -18.78 0.19
C LEU A 389 5.27 -20.04 -0.15
N ASN A 390 4.04 -19.91 -0.68
CA ASN A 390 3.17 -21.04 -1.00
C ASN A 390 2.81 -21.10 -2.49
N PRO A 391 3.78 -21.16 -3.43
CA PRO A 391 3.50 -21.14 -4.87
C PRO A 391 2.65 -22.32 -5.34
N SER A 392 2.64 -23.46 -4.64
CA SER A 392 1.80 -24.61 -4.97
C SER A 392 0.30 -24.34 -4.82
N SER A 393 -0.10 -23.56 -3.80
CA SER A 393 -1.50 -23.21 -3.56
C SER A 393 -1.86 -21.82 -4.12
N CYS A 394 -0.91 -20.89 -4.18
CA CYS A 394 -1.13 -19.49 -4.56
C CYS A 394 -0.67 -19.15 -5.99
N GLY A 395 0.15 -19.99 -6.62
CA GLY A 395 0.71 -19.73 -7.93
C GLY A 395 -0.34 -19.66 -9.04
N SER A 396 -0.14 -18.71 -9.95
CA SER A 396 -1.01 -18.36 -11.08
C SER A 396 -2.45 -18.05 -10.69
N LYS A 397 -2.64 -17.43 -9.52
CA LYS A 397 -3.96 -17.07 -8.97
C LYS A 397 -4.03 -15.60 -8.57
N ILE A 398 -5.26 -15.09 -8.59
CA ILE A 398 -5.66 -13.87 -7.90
C ILE A 398 -6.12 -14.27 -6.49
N ILE A 399 -5.72 -13.51 -5.48
CA ILE A 399 -6.05 -13.72 -4.06
C ILE A 399 -6.51 -12.39 -3.47
N ASN A 400 -7.77 -12.32 -3.04
CA ASN A 400 -8.30 -11.17 -2.33
C ASN A 400 -7.58 -10.93 -1.00
N MET A 401 -7.39 -9.66 -0.64
CA MET A 401 -6.76 -9.25 0.61
C MET A 401 -7.74 -8.48 1.47
N LEU A 402 -7.89 -8.92 2.72
CA LEU A 402 -8.80 -8.31 3.67
C LEU A 402 -8.30 -8.58 5.10
N ASP A 403 -8.54 -7.63 6.00
CA ASP A 403 -8.24 -7.81 7.42
C ASP A 403 -9.12 -8.89 8.06
N ARG A 404 -10.39 -9.01 7.67
CA ARG A 404 -11.31 -10.04 8.17
C ARG A 404 -12.45 -10.28 7.18
N ALA A 405 -13.08 -11.46 7.24
CA ALA A 405 -14.18 -11.83 6.35
C ALA A 405 -15.45 -10.98 6.52
N GLU A 406 -15.78 -10.60 7.76
CA GLU A 406 -16.94 -9.74 8.02
C GLU A 406 -16.69 -8.32 7.50
N PRO A 407 -17.48 -7.82 6.54
CA PRO A 407 -17.30 -6.48 5.99
C PRO A 407 -17.52 -5.40 7.04
N THR A 408 -17.04 -4.20 6.73
CA THR A 408 -17.24 -3.00 7.55
C THR A 408 -17.87 -1.90 6.70
N THR A 409 -18.37 -0.86 7.36
CA THR A 409 -18.78 0.39 6.71
C THR A 409 -17.96 1.57 7.22
N PHE A 410 -18.04 2.73 6.57
CA PHE A 410 -17.49 3.95 7.16
C PHE A 410 -18.31 4.42 8.35
N ALA A 411 -19.59 4.03 8.46
CA ALA A 411 -20.37 4.25 9.67
C ALA A 411 -19.79 3.59 10.91
N ASP A 412 -19.21 2.39 10.76
CA ASP A 412 -18.54 1.68 11.84
C ASP A 412 -17.15 2.28 12.14
N LEU A 413 -16.42 2.68 11.10
CA LEU A 413 -15.02 3.11 11.23
C LEU A 413 -14.85 4.58 11.62
N TRP A 414 -15.70 5.48 11.10
CA TRP A 414 -15.50 6.92 11.21
C TRP A 414 -15.42 7.43 12.65
N PRO A 415 -16.28 6.98 13.59
CA PRO A 415 -16.15 7.37 14.99
C PRO A 415 -14.79 6.99 15.59
N SER A 416 -14.29 5.78 15.30
CA SER A 416 -12.99 5.30 15.79
C SER A 416 -11.82 6.07 15.17
N ILE A 417 -11.91 6.36 13.87
CA ILE A 417 -10.93 7.16 13.12
C ILE A 417 -10.83 8.58 13.69
N ALA A 418 -11.95 9.26 13.91
CA ALA A 418 -11.99 10.61 14.46
C ALA A 418 -11.52 10.65 15.93
N SER A 419 -11.87 9.63 16.72
CA SER A 419 -11.51 9.53 18.14
C SER A 419 -10.00 9.51 18.38
N PHE A 420 -9.21 8.94 17.45
CA PHE A 420 -7.74 8.98 17.52
C PHE A 420 -7.16 10.41 17.60
N PHE A 421 -7.87 11.38 17.02
CA PHE A 421 -7.51 12.80 17.02
C PHE A 421 -8.21 13.59 18.13
N GLY A 422 -8.99 12.93 19.01
CA GLY A 422 -9.78 13.59 20.04
C GLY A 422 -11.05 14.26 19.51
N LEU A 423 -11.53 13.87 18.33
CA LEU A 423 -12.75 14.36 17.70
C LEU A 423 -13.89 13.34 17.85
N VAL A 424 -15.14 13.80 17.64
CA VAL A 424 -16.33 12.93 17.58
C VAL A 424 -16.74 12.78 16.12
N GLY A 425 -16.51 11.61 15.53
CA GLY A 425 -16.91 11.33 14.15
C GLY A 425 -18.43 11.15 14.06
N VAL A 426 -19.10 11.95 13.22
CA VAL A 426 -20.55 11.87 13.01
C VAL A 426 -20.89 11.55 11.56
N ALA A 427 -22.14 11.14 11.33
CA ALA A 427 -22.68 10.89 10.00
C ALA A 427 -22.50 12.12 9.08
N PRO A 428 -22.46 11.94 7.75
CA PRO A 428 -22.35 13.08 6.84
C PRO A 428 -23.50 14.07 7.07
N SER A 429 -23.20 15.36 7.03
CA SER A 429 -24.22 16.40 7.08
C SER A 429 -25.17 16.23 5.89
N GLY A 430 -26.49 16.31 6.11
CA GLY A 430 -27.49 16.16 5.04
C GLY A 430 -27.40 17.21 3.93
N ASP A 431 -26.59 18.26 4.12
CA ASP A 431 -26.32 19.29 3.14
C ASP A 431 -25.15 18.87 2.23
N ALA A 432 -25.36 19.01 0.91
CA ALA A 432 -24.42 18.66 -0.15
C ALA A 432 -23.13 19.53 -0.20
N THR A 433 -22.79 20.23 0.88
CA THR A 433 -21.77 21.27 0.98
C THR A 433 -20.60 20.90 1.89
N ALA A 434 -20.51 19.64 2.37
CA ALA A 434 -19.37 19.19 3.14
C ALA A 434 -18.07 19.47 2.36
N GLN A 435 -17.20 20.30 2.96
CA GLN A 435 -15.96 20.69 2.32
C GLN A 435 -15.07 19.45 2.09
N PRO A 436 -14.55 19.23 0.87
CA PRO A 436 -13.64 18.12 0.61
C PRO A 436 -12.39 18.20 1.50
N PRO A 437 -11.91 17.08 2.06
CA PRO A 437 -10.71 17.07 2.91
C PRO A 437 -9.50 17.73 2.26
N SER A 438 -9.28 17.56 0.94
CA SER A 438 -8.16 18.22 0.25
C SER A 438 -8.21 19.76 0.32
N GLU A 439 -9.40 20.34 0.30
CA GLU A 439 -9.57 21.81 0.35
C GLU A 439 -9.32 22.33 1.75
N TYR A 440 -9.75 21.59 2.76
CA TYR A 440 -9.44 21.90 4.15
C TYR A 440 -7.93 21.80 4.41
N ILE A 441 -7.28 20.72 3.94
CA ILE A 441 -5.83 20.55 4.06
C ILE A 441 -5.12 21.72 3.37
N GLU A 442 -5.49 22.09 2.15
CA GLU A 442 -4.84 23.17 1.41
C GLU A 442 -4.97 24.53 2.11
N ALA A 443 -6.13 24.83 2.70
CA ALA A 443 -6.34 26.06 3.46
C ALA A 443 -5.49 26.13 4.74
N HIS A 444 -5.21 24.99 5.37
CA HIS A 444 -4.56 24.91 6.69
C HIS A 444 -3.15 24.31 6.68
N LYS A 445 -2.60 23.93 5.51
CA LYS A 445 -1.28 23.28 5.40
C LYS A 445 -0.11 24.11 5.94
N HIS A 446 -0.27 25.43 6.07
CA HIS A 446 0.74 26.29 6.66
C HIS A 446 1.07 25.86 8.10
N LEU A 447 0.08 25.38 8.85
CA LEU A 447 0.24 24.87 10.22
C LEU A 447 1.11 23.60 10.27
N LEU A 448 1.03 22.74 9.24
CA LEU A 448 1.95 21.59 9.12
C LEU A 448 3.39 22.09 8.92
N GLY A 449 3.59 23.11 8.09
CA GLY A 449 4.90 23.72 7.84
C GLY A 449 5.50 24.39 9.09
N GLU A 450 4.68 25.12 9.85
CA GLU A 450 5.09 25.75 11.13
C GLU A 450 5.60 24.71 12.14
N HIS A 451 5.04 23.50 12.12
CA HIS A 451 5.47 22.38 12.96
C HIS A 451 6.51 21.46 12.29
N GLY A 452 7.14 21.90 11.20
CA GLY A 452 8.23 21.19 10.52
C GLY A 452 7.80 19.90 9.80
N LYS A 453 6.51 19.70 9.54
CA LYS A 453 5.96 18.50 8.88
C LYS A 453 6.11 18.66 7.37
N SER A 454 6.78 17.72 6.70
CA SER A 454 7.26 17.91 5.31
C SER A 454 6.87 16.82 4.30
N ALA A 455 6.37 15.66 4.75
CA ALA A 455 5.80 14.65 3.86
C ALA A 455 4.28 14.80 3.84
N GLY A 456 3.66 14.69 2.66
CA GLY A 456 2.23 14.91 2.52
C GLY A 456 1.63 14.21 1.31
N MET A 457 0.33 14.41 1.14
CA MET A 457 -0.41 13.89 -0.01
C MET A 457 0.10 14.47 -1.33
N GLY A 458 0.29 13.58 -2.30
CA GLY A 458 0.64 13.95 -3.68
C GLY A 458 -0.58 14.17 -4.59
N ALA A 459 -0.43 13.85 -5.87
CA ALA A 459 -1.40 14.21 -6.92
C ALA A 459 -2.81 13.58 -6.79
N GLY A 460 -3.00 12.54 -5.97
CA GLY A 460 -4.26 11.80 -5.85
C GLY A 460 -5.27 12.37 -4.85
N SER A 461 -5.00 13.51 -4.20
CA SER A 461 -5.88 14.08 -3.17
C SER A 461 -7.33 14.29 -3.65
N LYS A 462 -7.53 14.80 -4.87
CA LYS A 462 -8.87 14.99 -5.45
C LYS A 462 -9.61 13.69 -5.74
N GLN A 463 -8.90 12.63 -6.14
CA GLN A 463 -9.51 11.31 -6.29
C GLN A 463 -9.86 10.71 -4.91
N LEU A 464 -9.06 10.96 -3.89
CA LEU A 464 -9.33 10.45 -2.54
C LEU A 464 -10.48 11.18 -1.86
N ASP A 465 -10.71 12.46 -2.18
CA ASP A 465 -11.93 13.14 -1.76
C ASP A 465 -13.16 12.38 -2.26
N SER A 466 -13.19 11.94 -3.53
CA SER A 466 -14.38 11.33 -4.12
C SER A 466 -14.74 9.96 -3.53
N VAL A 467 -13.87 9.32 -2.74
CA VAL A 467 -14.17 8.05 -2.05
C VAL A 467 -15.47 8.14 -1.25
N GLY A 468 -15.69 9.27 -0.56
CA GLY A 468 -16.90 9.50 0.24
C GLY A 468 -18.17 9.79 -0.57
N TRP A 469 -18.09 9.95 -1.90
CA TRP A 469 -19.23 10.31 -2.75
C TRP A 469 -19.51 9.33 -3.88
N TRP A 470 -18.48 8.66 -4.41
CA TRP A 470 -18.58 7.78 -5.58
C TRP A 470 -18.87 6.33 -5.20
N LEU A 471 -18.22 5.82 -4.15
CA LEU A 471 -18.29 4.40 -3.76
C LEU A 471 -19.54 4.11 -2.92
N THR A 472 -20.70 4.38 -3.50
CA THR A 472 -22.04 4.31 -2.88
C THR A 472 -22.68 2.93 -2.94
N PHE A 473 -21.88 1.87 -3.12
CA PHE A 473 -22.36 0.51 -3.33
C PHE A 473 -21.45 -0.50 -2.63
N ASP A 474 -22.02 -1.64 -2.28
CA ASP A 474 -21.34 -2.75 -1.64
C ASP A 474 -20.29 -3.35 -2.58
N ARG A 475 -19.06 -3.51 -2.07
CA ARG A 475 -17.90 -4.00 -2.83
C ARG A 475 -16.96 -4.88 -1.99
N GLN A 476 -17.45 -5.41 -0.87
CA GLN A 476 -16.67 -6.32 -0.01
C GLN A 476 -16.11 -7.49 -0.82
N LEU A 477 -14.86 -7.85 -0.55
CA LEU A 477 -14.18 -8.97 -1.18
C LEU A 477 -14.62 -10.28 -0.52
N SER A 478 -14.72 -11.35 -1.30
CA SER A 478 -14.84 -12.70 -0.73
C SER A 478 -13.53 -13.13 -0.08
N ALA A 479 -13.62 -13.75 1.10
CA ALA A 479 -12.47 -14.30 1.82
C ALA A 479 -12.17 -15.76 1.46
N GLU A 480 -13.07 -16.43 0.74
CA GLU A 480 -13.06 -17.89 0.56
C GLU A 480 -11.72 -18.38 0.04
N ARG A 481 -11.25 -17.86 -1.10
CA ARG A 481 -9.97 -18.29 -1.67
C ARG A 481 -8.78 -17.97 -0.77
N LEU A 482 -8.79 -16.84 -0.06
CA LEU A 482 -7.72 -16.51 0.90
C LEU A 482 -7.65 -17.57 2.01
N ARG A 483 -8.81 -18.05 2.49
CA ARG A 483 -8.88 -19.13 3.49
C ARG A 483 -8.48 -20.47 2.89
N ASP A 484 -8.92 -20.78 1.67
CA ASP A 484 -8.62 -22.04 0.98
C ASP A 484 -7.11 -22.21 0.71
N VAL A 485 -6.39 -21.11 0.44
CA VAL A 485 -4.92 -21.16 0.29
C VAL A 485 -4.17 -21.20 1.62
N GLY A 486 -4.88 -21.30 2.75
CA GLY A 486 -4.34 -21.54 4.09
C GLY A 486 -4.02 -20.28 4.91
N PHE A 487 -4.42 -19.08 4.46
CA PHE A 487 -4.23 -17.86 5.26
C PHE A 487 -5.49 -17.60 6.10
N SER A 488 -5.41 -17.85 7.41
CA SER A 488 -6.55 -17.74 8.33
C SER A 488 -6.48 -16.55 9.30
N GLU A 489 -5.38 -15.78 9.29
CA GLU A 489 -5.27 -14.61 10.19
C GLU A 489 -6.38 -13.59 9.91
N GLU A 490 -6.86 -12.98 11.00
CA GLU A 490 -7.78 -11.84 10.96
C GLU A 490 -7.27 -10.69 11.84
N ASN A 491 -7.65 -9.48 11.47
CA ASN A 491 -7.39 -8.26 12.20
C ASN A 491 -8.64 -7.38 12.26
N ASP A 492 -8.72 -6.56 13.30
CA ASP A 492 -9.76 -5.53 13.38
C ASP A 492 -9.38 -4.36 12.46
N PRO A 493 -10.19 -4.03 11.43
CA PRO A 493 -9.93 -2.90 10.54
C PRO A 493 -9.64 -1.58 11.26
N ALA A 494 -10.31 -1.29 12.37
CA ALA A 494 -10.10 -0.04 13.12
C ALA A 494 -8.67 0.07 13.66
N LYS A 495 -8.06 -1.06 14.09
CA LYS A 495 -6.67 -1.09 14.54
C LYS A 495 -5.70 -0.73 13.43
N GLY A 496 -5.96 -1.17 12.20
CA GLY A 496 -5.14 -0.82 11.04
C GLY A 496 -5.06 0.69 10.81
N TRP A 497 -6.17 1.41 10.98
CA TRP A 497 -6.20 2.88 10.88
C TRP A 497 -5.40 3.54 12.01
N ILE A 498 -5.63 3.11 13.24
CA ILE A 498 -4.96 3.65 14.44
C ILE A 498 -3.45 3.43 14.35
N GLU A 499 -2.99 2.24 13.92
CA GLU A 499 -1.58 1.92 13.70
C GLU A 499 -0.96 2.83 12.63
N ALA A 500 -1.64 3.01 11.49
CA ALA A 500 -1.17 3.90 10.43
C ALA A 500 -1.05 5.36 10.91
N PHE A 501 -2.04 5.86 11.64
CA PHE A 501 -2.00 7.22 12.20
C PHE A 501 -0.90 7.38 13.26
N GLY A 502 -0.72 6.37 14.11
CA GLY A 502 0.39 6.33 15.07
C GLY A 502 1.75 6.46 14.36
N LYS A 503 1.94 5.75 13.25
CA LYS A 503 3.15 5.83 12.44
C LYS A 503 3.31 7.20 11.76
N PHE A 504 2.24 7.80 11.25
CA PHE A 504 2.31 9.17 10.72
C PHE A 504 2.69 10.20 11.80
N ARG A 505 2.19 10.03 13.03
CA ARG A 505 2.57 10.90 14.17
C ARG A 505 4.03 10.71 14.55
N GLU A 506 4.49 9.47 14.70
CA GLU A 506 5.89 9.11 14.97
C GLU A 506 6.83 9.68 13.91
N ALA A 507 6.42 9.64 12.64
CA ALA A 507 7.19 10.15 11.52
C ALA A 507 7.15 11.68 11.35
N GLY A 508 6.41 12.40 12.20
CA GLY A 508 6.27 13.85 12.09
C GLY A 508 5.59 14.28 10.77
N ILE A 509 4.57 13.52 10.35
CA ILE A 509 3.78 13.81 9.13
C ILE A 509 2.48 14.53 9.46
N ILE A 510 1.95 14.27 10.66
CA ILE A 510 0.78 14.94 11.24
C ILE A 510 1.16 15.63 12.55
N LEU A 511 0.29 16.51 13.07
CA LEU A 511 0.50 17.27 14.30
C LEU A 511 0.52 16.37 15.54
#